data_AF-A0A2U1FQ05-F1
#
_entry.id   AF-A0A2U1FQ05-F1
#
_cell.length_a   1.000
_cell.length_b   1.000
_cell.length_c   1.000
_cell.angle_alpha   90.00
_cell.angle_beta   90.00
_cell.angle_gamma   90.00
#
_symmetry.space_group_name_H-M   'P 1'
#
loop_
_entity.id
_entity.type
_entity.pdbx_description
1 polymer ?
#
loop_
_entity_poly.entity_id
_entity_poly.type
_entity_poly.pdbx_seq_one_letter_code
_entity_poly.pdbx_strand_id
1 'polypeptide(L)'
;MWHVPHVATVGFLHVAAAHVQAARRLLAEHAPGIVDVHVVDRTLLEPTADIRVRLAARVGELICRDVDAVVCTWPSLLGDVVRVARERGVAAVGVEELAAAATRGVPALSR
;
A
#
# COMPACT_ATOMS: atom_id res chain seq x y z
N MET A 1 -21.38 0.33 -24.79
CA MET A 1 -20.70 0.92 -23.62
C MET A 1 -19.53 -0.01 -23.33
N TRP A 2 -18.31 0.36 -23.74
CA TRP A 2 -17.15 -0.50 -23.57
C TRP A 2 -16.75 -0.46 -22.10
N HIS A 3 -16.80 -1.62 -21.44
CA HIS A 3 -16.29 -1.78 -20.08
C HIS A 3 -14.77 -1.85 -20.21
N VAL A 4 -14.06 -0.77 -19.89
CA VAL A 4 -12.61 -0.85 -19.68
C VAL A 4 -12.46 -1.54 -18.32
N PRO A 5 -11.89 -2.75 -18.24
CA PRO A 5 -11.68 -3.39 -16.94
C PRO A 5 -10.77 -2.47 -16.12
N HIS A 6 -11.25 -2.05 -14.93
CA HIS A 6 -10.45 -1.26 -14.01
C HIS A 6 -9.27 -2.11 -13.55
N VAL A 7 -8.06 -1.67 -13.91
CA VAL A 7 -6.85 -2.32 -13.44
C VAL A 7 -6.62 -1.84 -12.02
N ALA A 8 -6.68 -2.76 -11.04
CA ALA A 8 -6.48 -2.42 -9.65
C ALA A 8 -5.06 -1.85 -9.42
N THR A 9 -4.98 -0.76 -8.66
CA THR A 9 -3.75 -0.07 -8.31
C THR A 9 -3.49 -0.15 -6.81
N VAL A 10 -2.30 -0.62 -6.42
CA VAL A 10 -1.90 -0.77 -5.02
C VAL A 10 -0.74 0.17 -4.69
N GLY A 11 -0.90 0.97 -3.64
CA GLY A 11 0.12 1.88 -3.15
C GLY A 11 0.94 1.25 -2.01
N PHE A 12 2.26 1.19 -2.13
CA PHE A 12 3.13 0.71 -1.07
C PHE A 12 3.83 1.86 -0.36
N LEU A 13 3.77 1.83 0.96
CA LEU A 13 4.58 2.69 1.83
C LEU A 13 5.74 1.89 2.43
N HIS A 14 6.96 2.29 2.06
CA HIS A 14 8.21 1.69 2.49
C HIS A 14 8.99 2.64 3.38
N VAL A 15 9.73 2.08 4.35
CA VAL A 15 10.79 2.81 5.06
C VAL A 15 12.16 2.62 4.43
N ALA A 16 12.32 1.73 3.44
CA ALA A 16 13.59 1.47 2.79
C ALA A 16 13.42 1.13 1.30
N ALA A 17 14.24 1.75 0.45
CA ALA A 17 14.19 1.54 -1.01
C ALA A 17 14.48 0.08 -1.41
N ALA A 18 15.25 -0.65 -0.60
CA ALA A 18 15.55 -2.06 -0.84
C ALA A 18 14.29 -2.95 -0.90
N HIS A 19 13.19 -2.55 -0.25
CA HIS A 19 11.95 -3.32 -0.24
C HIS A 19 11.12 -3.17 -1.52
N VAL A 20 11.40 -2.15 -2.36
CA VAL A 20 10.64 -1.89 -3.59
C VAL A 20 10.76 -3.06 -4.56
N GLN A 21 11.99 -3.55 -4.82
CA GLN A 21 12.19 -4.65 -5.76
C GLN A 21 11.55 -5.96 -5.26
N ALA A 22 11.60 -6.22 -3.96
CA ALA A 22 10.94 -7.39 -3.37
C ALA A 22 9.41 -7.32 -3.49
N ALA A 23 8.82 -6.16 -3.20
CA ALA A 23 7.38 -5.94 -3.34
C ALA A 23 6.92 -6.09 -4.81
N ARG A 24 7.67 -5.54 -5.76
CA ARG A 24 7.41 -5.71 -7.21
C ARG A 24 7.40 -7.17 -7.63
N ARG A 25 8.37 -7.97 -7.16
CA ARG A 25 8.44 -9.41 -7.45
C ARG A 25 7.24 -10.15 -6.87
N LEU A 26 6.90 -9.91 -5.61
CA LEU A 26 5.74 -10.54 -4.97
C LEU A 26 4.44 -10.25 -5.71
N LEU A 27 4.22 -9.00 -6.16
CA LEU A 27 3.04 -8.68 -6.97
C LEU A 27 3.06 -9.34 -8.34
N ALA A 28 4.20 -9.34 -9.03
CA ALA A 28 4.32 -9.99 -10.33
C ALA A 28 4.05 -11.52 -10.25
N GLU A 29 4.47 -12.15 -9.16
CA GLU A 29 4.29 -13.59 -8.92
C GLU A 29 2.86 -13.95 -8.56
N HIS A 30 2.18 -13.13 -7.75
CA HIS A 30 0.89 -13.51 -7.16
C HIS A 30 -0.33 -12.76 -7.71
N ALA A 31 -0.14 -11.58 -8.31
CA ALA A 31 -1.21 -10.77 -8.87
C ALA A 31 -0.76 -10.09 -10.18
N PRO A 32 -0.40 -10.89 -11.21
CA PRO A 32 0.00 -10.35 -12.50
C PRO A 32 -1.16 -9.56 -13.11
N GLY A 33 -0.98 -8.25 -13.23
CA GLY A 33 -2.01 -7.33 -13.73
C GLY A 33 -2.36 -6.21 -12.77
N ILE A 34 -1.97 -6.28 -11.49
CA ILE A 34 -2.07 -5.12 -10.58
C ILE A 34 -0.99 -4.10 -10.93
N VAL A 35 -1.36 -2.81 -10.94
CA VAL A 35 -0.43 -1.69 -11.03
C VAL A 35 0.04 -1.31 -9.63
N ASP A 36 1.33 -1.01 -9.49
CA ASP A 36 1.90 -0.66 -8.20
C ASP A 36 2.58 0.71 -8.16
N VAL A 37 2.33 1.41 -7.07
CA VAL A 37 2.88 2.72 -6.80
C VAL A 37 3.68 2.65 -5.51
N HIS A 38 4.89 3.20 -5.48
CA HIS A 38 5.76 3.11 -4.32
C HIS A 38 6.11 4.49 -3.79
N VAL A 39 5.94 4.66 -2.48
CA VAL A 39 6.47 5.79 -1.71
C VAL A 39 7.46 5.23 -0.70
N VAL A 40 8.66 5.82 -0.66
CA VAL A 40 9.73 5.42 0.26
C VAL A 40 10.07 6.61 1.15
N ASP A 41 9.94 6.44 2.46
CA ASP A 41 10.27 7.48 3.43
C ASP A 41 11.00 6.88 4.64
N ARG A 42 12.33 6.99 4.65
CA ARG A 42 13.20 6.55 5.75
C ARG A 42 13.00 7.36 7.03
N THR A 43 12.53 8.60 6.90
CA THR A 43 12.37 9.52 8.04
C THR A 43 11.21 9.12 8.95
N LEU A 44 10.37 8.17 8.52
CA LEU A 44 9.32 7.58 9.37
C LEU A 44 9.88 6.71 10.50
N LEU A 45 11.15 6.32 10.45
CA LEU A 45 11.83 5.62 11.56
C LEU A 45 12.48 6.58 12.55
N GLU A 46 12.56 7.87 12.23
CA GLU A 46 13.14 8.85 13.12
C GLU A 46 12.15 9.19 14.23
N PRO A 47 12.57 9.15 15.52
CA PRO A 47 11.69 9.51 16.63
C PRO A 47 11.43 11.01 16.60
N THR A 48 10.23 11.40 16.16
CA THR A 48 9.82 12.80 16.08
C THR A 48 8.40 12.97 16.60
N ALA A 49 8.08 14.14 17.17
CA ALA A 49 6.74 14.46 17.64
C ALA A 49 5.68 14.42 16.51
N ASP A 50 6.12 14.60 15.26
CA ASP A 50 5.25 14.78 14.09
C ASP A 50 5.13 13.54 13.21
N ILE A 51 5.50 12.36 13.71
CA ILE A 51 5.46 11.11 12.93
C ILE A 51 4.09 10.88 12.28
N ARG A 52 3.00 11.19 13.00
CA ARG A 52 1.62 11.04 12.49
C ARG A 52 1.32 12.00 11.34
N VAL A 53 1.85 13.21 11.37
CA VAL A 53 1.68 14.21 10.30
C VAL A 53 2.43 13.77 9.04
N ARG A 54 3.67 13.31 9.19
CA ARG A 54 4.48 12.78 8.09
C ARG A 54 3.82 11.56 7.46
N LEU A 55 3.37 10.62 8.29
CA LEU A 55 2.66 9.44 7.83
C LEU A 55 1.41 9.82 7.05
N ALA A 56 0.62 10.77 7.55
CA ALA A 56 -0.57 11.23 6.86
C ALA A 56 -0.29 11.92 5.54
N ALA A 57 0.83 12.64 5.42
CA ALA A 57 1.29 13.19 4.15
C ALA A 57 1.64 12.08 3.15
N ARG A 58 2.36 11.02 3.56
CA ARG A 58 2.75 9.91 2.68
C ARG A 58 1.59 9.02 2.25
N VAL A 59 0.66 8.73 3.17
CA VAL A 59 -0.60 8.05 2.82
C VAL A 59 -1.41 8.93 1.85
N GLY A 60 -1.46 10.25 2.10
CA GLY A 60 -2.11 11.18 1.19
C GLY A 60 -1.51 11.20 -0.22
N GLU A 61 -0.18 11.12 -0.33
CA GLU A 61 0.51 11.03 -1.62
C GLU A 61 0.10 9.79 -2.42
N LEU A 62 -0.04 8.63 -1.75
CA LEU A 62 -0.53 7.41 -2.41
C LEU A 62 -1.98 7.57 -2.86
N ILE A 63 -2.85 8.13 -2.01
CA ILE A 63 -4.26 8.33 -2.32
C ILE A 63 -4.45 9.31 -3.48
N CYS A 64 -3.65 10.38 -3.57
CA CYS A 64 -3.65 11.30 -4.70
C CYS A 64 -3.23 10.64 -6.04
N ARG A 65 -2.65 9.45 -5.99
CA ARG A 65 -2.30 8.63 -7.16
C ARG A 65 -3.36 7.56 -7.45
N ASP A 66 -4.56 7.70 -6.88
CA ASP A 66 -5.75 6.88 -7.15
C ASP A 66 -5.53 5.38 -6.87
N VAL A 67 -4.90 5.08 -5.73
CA VAL A 67 -4.70 3.69 -5.30
C VAL A 67 -5.97 3.14 -4.63
N ASP A 68 -6.33 1.90 -4.95
CA ASP A 68 -7.46 1.18 -4.36
C ASP A 68 -7.16 0.73 -2.92
N ALA A 69 -5.89 0.47 -2.62
CA ALA A 69 -5.42 0.06 -1.31
C ALA A 69 -3.99 0.51 -1.03
N VAL A 70 -3.68 0.70 0.26
CA VAL A 70 -2.33 0.99 0.76
C VAL A 70 -1.74 -0.23 1.46
N VAL A 71 -0.51 -0.59 1.11
CA VAL A 71 0.25 -1.66 1.75
C VAL A 71 1.37 -1.05 2.58
N CYS A 72 1.35 -1.31 3.88
CA CYS A 72 2.44 -0.95 4.77
C CYS A 72 3.44 -2.09 4.87
N THR A 73 4.71 -1.83 4.54
CA THR A 73 5.77 -2.85 4.64
C THR A 73 6.48 -2.85 5.99
N TRP A 74 6.08 -1.99 6.93
CA TRP A 74 6.74 -1.84 8.22
C TRP A 74 5.75 -2.06 9.36
N PRO A 75 5.78 -3.22 10.06
CA PRO A 75 4.73 -3.62 10.99
C PRO A 75 4.43 -2.60 12.10
N SER A 76 5.46 -1.92 12.62
CA SER A 76 5.27 -0.94 13.70
C SER A 76 4.50 0.31 13.28
N LEU A 77 4.36 0.59 11.98
CA LEU A 77 3.59 1.71 11.44
C LEU A 77 2.19 1.29 10.97
N LEU A 78 1.90 -0.01 10.88
CA LEU A 78 0.69 -0.54 10.26
C LEU A 78 -0.58 0.03 10.90
N GLY A 79 -0.66 0.04 12.23
CA GLY A 79 -1.83 0.54 12.95
C GLY A 79 -2.17 1.99 12.61
N ASP A 80 -1.16 2.86 12.52
CA ASP A 80 -1.37 4.26 12.13
C ASP A 80 -1.70 4.41 10.65
N VAL A 81 -1.08 3.61 9.77
CA VAL A 81 -1.40 3.62 8.33
C VAL A 81 -2.85 3.22 8.09
N VAL A 82 -3.31 2.14 8.74
CA VAL A 82 -4.70 1.67 8.67
C VAL A 82 -5.66 2.75 9.15
N ARG A 83 -5.36 3.40 10.27
CA ARG A 83 -6.19 4.48 10.79
C ARG A 83 -6.29 5.64 9.79
N VAL A 84 -5.16 6.13 9.28
CA VAL A 84 -5.14 7.28 8.36
C VAL A 84 -5.78 6.97 7.01
N ALA A 85 -5.53 5.78 6.46
CA ALA A 85 -6.13 5.36 5.19
C ALA A 85 -7.66 5.25 5.34
N ARG A 86 -8.13 4.67 6.46
CA ARG A 86 -9.56 4.55 6.78
C ARG A 86 -10.24 5.91 6.94
N GLU A 87 -9.61 6.88 7.59
CA GLU A 87 -10.10 8.26 7.70
C GLU A 87 -10.34 8.91 6.33
N ARG A 88 -9.69 8.38 5.28
CA ARG A 88 -9.78 8.84 3.89
C ARG A 88 -10.53 7.88 2.97
N GLY A 89 -11.18 6.85 3.53
CA GLY A 89 -12.00 5.90 2.78
C GLY A 89 -11.22 4.85 1.97
N VAL A 90 -9.91 4.70 2.19
CA VAL A 90 -9.04 3.76 1.47
C VAL A 90 -8.66 2.59 2.37
N ALA A 91 -8.68 1.38 1.82
CA ALA A 91 -8.26 0.19 2.56
C ALA A 91 -6.74 0.21 2.78
N ALA A 92 -6.28 -0.30 3.91
CA ALA A 92 -4.86 -0.55 4.11
C ALA A 92 -4.60 -1.85 4.86
N VAL A 93 -3.50 -2.51 4.51
CA VAL A 93 -3.11 -3.84 5.00
C VAL A 93 -1.60 -3.94 5.20
N GLY A 94 -1.17 -4.91 5.99
CA GLY A 94 0.24 -5.28 6.09
C GLY A 94 0.71 -6.10 4.89
N VAL A 95 2.02 -6.11 4.64
CA VAL A 95 2.63 -6.96 3.58
C VAL A 95 2.35 -8.46 3.79
N GLU A 96 2.27 -8.91 5.05
CA GLU A 96 1.95 -10.31 5.39
C GLU A 96 0.50 -10.67 5.03
N GLU A 97 -0.43 -9.76 5.27
CA GLU A 97 -1.85 -9.93 4.91
C GLU A 97 -2.02 -9.95 3.38
N LEU A 98 -1.28 -9.09 2.66
CA LEU A 98 -1.25 -9.12 1.21
C LEU A 98 -0.74 -10.48 0.70
N ALA A 99 0.36 -11.00 1.25
CA ALA A 99 0.90 -12.30 0.88
C ALA A 99 -0.08 -13.46 1.19
N ALA A 100 -0.78 -13.38 2.32
CA ALA A 100 -1.83 -14.35 2.68
C ALA A 100 -3.05 -14.28 1.74
N ALA A 101 -3.42 -13.09 1.25
CA ALA A 101 -4.50 -12.93 0.29
C ALA A 101 -4.08 -13.46 -1.10
N ALA A 102 -2.88 -13.09 -1.55
CA ALA A 102 -2.26 -13.56 -2.79
C ALA A 102 -2.23 -15.10 -2.90
N THR A 103 -1.80 -15.78 -1.83
CA THR A 103 -1.74 -17.25 -1.78
C THR A 103 -3.10 -17.94 -1.75
N ARG A 104 -4.16 -17.24 -1.32
CA ARG A 104 -5.53 -17.77 -1.30
C ARG A 104 -6.28 -17.59 -2.63
N GLY A 105 -5.70 -16.88 -3.61
CA GLY A 105 -6.34 -16.55 -4.89
C GLY A 105 -7.53 -15.61 -4.68
N VAL A 106 -7.32 -14.30 -4.83
CA VAL A 106 -8.31 -13.28 -4.43
C VAL A 106 -9.46 -13.13 -5.45
N PRO A 107 -10.74 -13.26 -5.05
CA PRO A 107 -11.91 -12.77 -5.79
C PRO A 107 -12.51 -11.51 -5.12
N ALA A 108 -11.70 -10.56 -4.67
CA ALA A 108 -12.17 -9.44 -3.83
C ALA A 108 -11.46 -8.07 -4.04
N LEU A 109 -10.90 -7.82 -5.23
CA LEU A 109 -10.42 -6.47 -5.60
C LEU A 109 -11.18 -5.85 -6.79
N SER A 110 -12.26 -6.50 -7.25
CA SER A 110 -13.19 -5.91 -8.21
C SER A 110 -14.31 -5.22 -7.44
N ARG A 111 -14.25 -3.88 -7.40
CA ARG A 111 -15.44 -3.04 -7.33
C ARG A 111 -15.53 -2.23 -8.61
#